data_AF-Q9S020-F1
#
_entry.id   AF-Q9S020-F1
#
_cell.length_a   1.000
_cell.length_b   1.000
_cell.length_c   1.000
_cell.angle_alpha   90.00
_cell.angle_beta   90.00
_cell.angle_gamma   90.00
#
_symmetry.space_group_name_H-M   'P 1'
#
loop_
_entity.id
_entity.type
_entity.pdbx_description
1 polymer ?
#
loop_
_entity_poly.entity_id
_entity_poly.type
_entity_poly.pdbx_seq_one_letter_code
_entity_poly.pdbx_strand_id
1 'polypeptide(L)'
;MYKAIKEQQEIEIDHACRILILTATIFEINSIFENYYQKTLLKKYNENLKNKNLPPSNISTMKKYLNQLEKEIKIIAKFYFKNDQSLIYCKLNYTLEKICLKLIKFYKKFYKELKQFTQKNITT
;
A
#
# COMPACT_ATOMS: atom_id res chain seq x y z
N MET A 1 -22.53 0.43 -18.69
CA MET A 1 -21.23 1.02 -19.06
C MET A 1 -20.77 2.11 -18.08
N TYR A 2 -21.52 3.19 -17.85
CA TYR A 2 -21.15 4.25 -16.88
C TYR A 2 -20.98 3.79 -15.43
N LYS A 3 -21.82 2.87 -14.95
CA LYS A 3 -21.75 2.33 -13.58
C LYS A 3 -20.45 1.55 -13.31
N ALA A 4 -20.07 0.66 -14.22
CA ALA A 4 -18.85 -0.16 -14.11
C ALA A 4 -17.55 0.69 -14.15
N ILE A 5 -17.55 1.77 -14.95
CA ILE A 5 -16.41 2.71 -15.02
C ILE A 5 -16.25 3.48 -13.70
N LYS A 6 -17.36 3.89 -13.08
CA LYS A 6 -17.35 4.60 -11.81
C LYS A 6 -16.91 3.69 -10.65
N GLU A 7 -17.42 2.45 -10.62
CA GLU A 7 -17.02 1.44 -9.63
C GLU A 7 -15.53 1.09 -9.74
N GLN A 8 -14.98 0.96 -10.95
CA GLN A 8 -13.54 0.76 -11.14
C GLN A 8 -12.70 1.94 -10.64
N GLN A 9 -13.10 3.18 -10.91
CA GLN A 9 -12.40 4.37 -10.41
C GLN A 9 -12.43 4.48 -8.88
N GLU A 10 -13.54 4.09 -8.24
CA GLU A 10 -13.65 4.07 -6.77
C GLU A 10 -12.76 2.98 -6.14
N ILE A 11 -12.71 1.78 -6.74
CA ILE A 11 -11.79 0.69 -6.33
C ILE A 11 -10.33 1.10 -6.50
N GLU A 12 -10.01 1.80 -7.59
CA GLU A 12 -8.69 2.32 -7.88
C GLU A 12 -8.23 3.31 -6.81
N ILE A 13 -9.06 4.29 -6.48
CA ILE A 13 -8.78 5.28 -5.42
C ILE A 13 -8.63 4.60 -4.06
N ASP A 14 -9.47 3.60 -3.74
CA ASP A 14 -9.38 2.84 -2.48
C ASP A 14 -8.03 2.10 -2.34
N HIS A 15 -7.53 1.44 -3.41
CA HIS A 15 -6.25 0.74 -3.36
C HIS A 15 -5.05 1.66 -3.12
N ALA A 16 -4.96 2.78 -3.84
CA ALA A 16 -3.88 3.75 -3.63
C ALA A 16 -3.93 4.39 -2.23
N CYS A 17 -5.14 4.73 -1.75
CA CYS A 17 -5.34 5.25 -0.39
C CYS A 17 -4.83 4.27 0.67
N ARG A 18 -5.16 2.98 0.53
CA ARG A 18 -4.70 1.91 1.44
C ARG A 18 -3.18 1.79 1.50
N ILE A 19 -2.52 1.82 0.34
CA ILE A 19 -1.06 1.72 0.25
C ILE A 19 -0.38 2.95 0.88
N LEU A 20 -0.95 4.14 0.69
CA LEU A 20 -0.48 5.36 1.34
C LEU A 20 -0.63 5.30 2.86
N ILE A 21 -1.80 4.85 3.36
CA ILE A 21 -2.05 4.68 4.79
C ILE A 21 -1.09 3.65 5.40
N LEU A 22 -0.84 2.52 4.72
CA LEU A 22 0.13 1.53 5.17
C LEU A 22 1.54 2.12 5.26
N THR A 23 1.93 2.93 4.28
CA THR A 23 3.25 3.59 4.25
C THR A 23 3.41 4.57 5.41
N ALA A 24 2.40 5.39 5.68
CA ALA A 24 2.38 6.29 6.84
C ALA A 24 2.42 5.49 8.16
N THR A 25 1.68 4.38 8.24
CA THR A 25 1.70 3.49 9.40
C THR A 25 3.09 2.90 9.65
N ILE A 26 3.82 2.52 8.61
CA ILE A 26 5.21 2.04 8.72
C ILE A 26 6.12 3.15 9.27
N PHE A 27 5.94 4.40 8.81
CA PHE A 27 6.69 5.53 9.35
C PHE A 27 6.43 5.74 10.85
N GLU A 28 5.16 5.76 11.26
CA GLU A 28 4.74 5.90 12.65
C GLU A 28 5.33 4.80 13.52
N ILE A 29 5.16 3.53 13.15
CA ILE A 29 5.60 2.41 13.97
C ILE A 29 7.13 2.34 14.07
N ASN A 30 7.86 2.70 13.00
CA ASN A 30 9.32 2.78 13.00
C ASN A 30 9.87 3.85 13.94
N SER A 31 9.09 4.91 14.23
CA SER A 31 9.50 5.94 15.21
C SER A 31 9.36 5.46 16.66
N ILE A 32 8.63 4.37 16.89
CA ILE A 32 8.31 3.84 18.23
C ILE A 32 9.11 2.57 18.51
N PHE A 33 9.30 1.72 17.50
CA PHE A 33 9.90 0.40 17.65
C PHE A 33 11.03 0.17 16.63
N GLU A 34 12.12 -0.45 17.08
CA GLU A 34 13.21 -0.89 16.19
C GLU A 34 12.79 -2.08 15.30
N ASN A 35 11.87 -2.92 15.79
CA ASN A 35 11.25 -4.03 15.08
C ASN A 35 9.89 -4.32 15.71
N TYR A 36 9.01 -5.01 14.98
CA TYR A 36 7.65 -5.26 15.43
C TYR A 36 7.04 -6.50 14.78
N TYR A 37 6.11 -7.12 15.49
CA TYR A 37 5.35 -8.23 14.93
C TYR A 37 4.45 -7.74 13.79
N GLN A 38 4.26 -8.57 12.76
CA GLN A 38 3.34 -8.29 11.67
C GLN A 38 1.91 -8.04 12.17
N LYS A 39 1.50 -8.71 13.26
CA LYS A 39 0.21 -8.46 13.92
C LYS A 39 0.13 -7.05 14.52
N THR A 40 1.23 -6.53 15.06
CA THR A 40 1.31 -5.16 15.59
C THR A 40 1.16 -4.14 14.46
N LEU A 41 1.88 -4.34 13.35
CA LEU A 41 1.71 -3.52 12.15
C LEU A 41 0.27 -3.58 11.63
N LEU A 42 -0.32 -4.77 11.53
CA LEU A 42 -1.69 -4.95 11.05
C LEU A 42 -2.70 -4.25 11.95
N LYS A 43 -2.54 -4.35 13.27
CA LYS A 43 -3.41 -3.68 14.24
C LYS A 43 -3.38 -2.16 14.02
N LYS A 44 -2.18 -1.56 14.00
CA LYS A 44 -2.03 -0.11 13.79
C LYS A 44 -2.54 0.34 12.42
N TYR A 45 -2.29 -0.47 11.39
CA TYR A 45 -2.78 -0.19 10.04
C TYR A 45 -4.32 -0.17 10.00
N ASN A 46 -4.97 -1.14 10.64
CA ASN A 46 -6.43 -1.19 10.72
C ASN A 46 -7.03 -0.04 11.54
N GLU A 47 -6.37 0.40 12.60
CA GLU A 47 -6.75 1.63 13.34
C GLU A 47 -6.70 2.85 12.41
N ASN A 48 -5.62 3.01 11.62
CA ASN A 48 -5.48 4.10 10.67
C ASN A 48 -6.49 4.04 9.52
N LEU A 49 -6.84 2.83 9.03
CA LEU A 49 -7.92 2.64 8.05
C LEU A 49 -9.29 3.05 8.62
N LYS A 50 -9.59 2.65 9.86
CA LYS A 50 -10.83 3.02 10.56
C LYS A 50 -10.97 4.54 10.68
N ASN A 51 -9.88 5.25 11.01
CA ASN A 51 -9.85 6.71 11.08
C ASN A 51 -10.12 7.40 9.73
N LYS A 52 -10.05 6.67 8.62
CA LYS A 52 -10.38 7.13 7.27
C LYS A 52 -11.68 6.52 6.73
N ASN A 53 -12.50 5.92 7.59
CA ASN A 53 -13.74 5.23 7.24
C ASN A 53 -13.56 4.10 6.20
N LEU A 54 -12.37 3.48 6.18
CA LEU A 54 -12.09 2.35 5.29
C LEU A 54 -12.25 1.02 6.04
N PRO A 55 -12.74 -0.05 5.38
CA PRO A 55 -12.86 -1.36 6.01
C PRO A 55 -11.48 -1.92 6.37
N PRO A 56 -11.40 -2.72 7.45
CA PRO A 56 -10.14 -3.28 7.92
C PRO A 56 -9.51 -4.22 6.89
N SER A 57 -8.19 -4.29 6.91
CA SER A 57 -7.41 -5.26 6.14
C SER A 57 -7.12 -6.52 6.94
N ASN A 58 -6.74 -7.59 6.25
CA ASN A 58 -6.23 -8.81 6.86
C ASN A 58 -4.72 -8.97 6.60
N ILE A 59 -4.09 -9.91 7.30
CA ILE A 59 -2.64 -10.14 7.21
C ILE A 59 -2.17 -10.46 5.79
N SER A 60 -2.97 -11.20 5.01
CA SER A 60 -2.63 -11.61 3.65
C SER A 60 -2.63 -10.42 2.71
N THR A 61 -3.68 -9.58 2.77
CA THR A 61 -3.78 -8.35 1.99
C THR A 61 -2.67 -7.36 2.37
N MET A 62 -2.40 -7.16 3.66
CA MET A 62 -1.29 -6.31 4.11
C MET A 62 0.07 -6.82 3.58
N LYS A 63 0.32 -8.14 3.58
CA LYS A 63 1.53 -8.72 2.99
C LYS A 63 1.66 -8.44 1.49
N LYS A 64 0.55 -8.51 0.74
CA LYS A 64 0.55 -8.13 -0.70
C LYS A 64 0.94 -6.67 -0.89
N TYR A 65 0.40 -5.77 -0.08
CA TYR A 65 0.74 -4.35 -0.13
C TYR A 65 2.20 -4.09 0.23
N LEU A 66 2.72 -4.77 1.25
CA LEU A 66 4.14 -4.73 1.60
C LEU A 66 5.04 -5.23 0.45
N ASN A 67 4.63 -6.30 -0.25
CA ASN A 67 5.36 -6.78 -1.42
C ASN A 67 5.35 -5.78 -2.57
N GLN A 68 4.21 -5.13 -2.82
CA GLN A 68 4.10 -4.08 -3.83
C GLN A 68 5.01 -2.89 -3.49
N LEU A 69 5.02 -2.43 -2.23
CA LEU A 69 5.89 -1.37 -1.73
C LEU A 69 7.39 -1.70 -1.90
N GLU A 70 7.77 -2.96 -1.72
CA GLU A 70 9.16 -3.43 -1.82
C GLU A 70 9.60 -3.70 -3.26
N LYS A 71 8.80 -4.44 -4.05
CA LYS A 71 9.24 -5.00 -5.33
C LYS A 71 8.89 -4.10 -6.52
N GLU A 72 7.68 -3.53 -6.51
CA GLU A 72 7.19 -2.71 -7.62
C GLU A 72 7.60 -1.26 -7.42
N ILE A 73 7.27 -0.68 -6.25
CA ILE A 73 7.46 0.75 -5.97
C ILE A 73 8.87 1.02 -5.43
N LYS A 74 9.48 0.02 -4.78
CA LYS A 74 10.86 0.01 -4.24
C LYS A 74 11.12 1.12 -3.21
N ILE A 75 10.14 1.40 -2.36
CA ILE A 75 10.22 2.43 -1.31
C ILE A 75 10.47 1.89 0.09
N ILE A 76 10.32 0.57 0.28
CA ILE A 76 10.69 -0.10 1.53
C ILE A 76 11.67 -1.24 1.28
N ALA A 77 12.38 -1.65 2.33
CA ALA A 77 13.07 -2.92 2.42
C ALA A 77 12.58 -3.66 3.67
N LYS A 78 12.25 -4.95 3.53
CA LYS A 78 11.78 -5.76 4.67
C LYS A 78 12.90 -6.63 5.20
N PHE A 79 13.01 -6.68 6.52
CA PHE A 79 13.92 -7.56 7.24
C PHE A 79 13.09 -8.50 8.11
N TYR A 80 13.36 -9.80 7.99
CA TYR A 80 12.75 -10.84 8.80
C TYR A 80 13.81 -11.39 9.76
N PHE A 81 13.45 -11.56 11.02
CA PHE A 81 14.36 -12.11 12.01
C PHE A 81 14.34 -13.64 11.94
N LYS A 82 15.52 -14.27 11.89
CA LYS A 82 15.70 -15.71 11.60
C LYS A 82 14.89 -16.63 12.51
N ASN A 83 14.68 -16.21 13.76
CA ASN A 83 14.05 -17.04 14.78
C ASN A 83 12.52 -16.91 14.79
N ASP A 84 11.97 -15.85 14.17
CA ASP A 84 10.54 -15.63 14.09
C ASP A 84 10.19 -14.80 12.85
N GLN A 85 9.71 -15.48 11.81
CA GLN A 85 9.28 -14.84 10.56
C GLN A 85 8.08 -13.89 10.75
N SER A 86 7.43 -13.91 11.92
CA SER A 86 6.37 -12.96 12.27
C SER A 86 6.90 -11.63 12.81
N LEU A 87 8.18 -11.55 13.20
CA LEU A 87 8.87 -10.32 13.58
C LEU A 87 9.51 -9.68 12.33
N ILE A 88 9.18 -8.42 12.09
CA ILE A 88 9.61 -7.68 10.90
C ILE A 88 10.13 -6.29 11.26
N TYR A 89 11.00 -5.79 10.39
CA TYR A 89 11.33 -4.37 10.31
C TYR A 89 11.18 -3.91 8.86
N CYS A 90 10.39 -2.85 8.61
CA CYS A 90 10.24 -2.26 7.28
C CYS A 90 11.01 -0.94 7.22
N LYS A 91 12.24 -0.96 6.70
CA LYS A 91 13.01 0.27 6.47
C LYS A 91 12.39 1.07 5.34
N LEU A 92 12.21 2.38 5.54
CA LEU A 92 11.89 3.31 4.47
C LEU A 92 13.18 3.69 3.73
N ASN A 93 13.22 3.51 2.41
CA ASN A 93 14.42 3.75 1.60
C ASN A 93 14.67 5.23 1.29
N TYR A 94 13.68 6.10 1.56
CA TYR A 94 13.73 7.52 1.25
C TYR A 94 13.00 8.34 2.33
N THR A 95 13.16 9.66 2.27
CA THR A 95 12.33 10.59 3.04
C THR A 95 10.85 10.47 2.68
N LEU A 96 9.96 10.82 3.61
CA LEU A 96 8.51 10.79 3.39
C LEU A 96 8.08 11.56 2.13
N GLU A 97 8.66 12.74 1.90
CA GLU A 97 8.36 13.55 0.71
C GLU A 97 8.67 12.78 -0.59
N LYS A 98 9.86 12.19 -0.68
CA LYS A 98 10.28 11.40 -1.85
C LYS A 98 9.46 10.13 -2.02
N ILE A 99 9.00 9.53 -0.92
CA ILE A 99 8.06 8.41 -0.91
C ILE A 99 6.72 8.82 -1.52
N CYS A 100 6.11 9.91 -1.04
CA CYS A 100 4.85 10.43 -1.56
C CYS A 100 4.94 10.70 -3.06
N LEU A 101 6.02 11.36 -3.52
CA LEU A 101 6.24 11.61 -4.95
C LEU A 101 6.34 10.31 -5.78
N LYS A 102 7.00 9.27 -5.26
CA LYS A 102 7.09 7.96 -5.92
C LYS A 102 5.74 7.27 -6.01
N LEU A 103 4.95 7.29 -4.93
CA LEU A 103 3.60 6.73 -4.91
C LEU A 103 2.69 7.43 -5.93
N ILE A 104 2.66 8.76 -5.92
CA ILE A 104 1.88 9.56 -6.87
C ILE A 104 2.27 9.22 -8.31
N LYS A 105 3.57 9.17 -8.61
CA LYS A 105 4.06 8.83 -9.96
C LYS A 105 3.67 7.41 -10.37
N PHE A 106 3.81 6.43 -9.47
CA PHE A 106 3.46 5.03 -9.73
C PHE A 106 1.98 4.89 -10.08
N TYR A 107 1.09 5.41 -9.22
CA TYR A 107 -0.35 5.30 -9.44
C TYR A 107 -0.84 6.10 -10.65
N LYS A 108 -0.30 7.30 -10.89
CA LYS A 108 -0.61 8.08 -12.10
C LYS A 108 -0.26 7.31 -13.38
N LYS A 109 0.86 6.59 -13.39
CA LYS A 109 1.27 5.74 -14.52
C LYS A 109 0.34 4.52 -14.66
N PHE A 110 0.11 3.81 -13.55
CA PHE A 110 -0.74 2.63 -13.51
C PHE A 110 -2.16 2.90 -14.03
N TYR A 111 -2.82 3.96 -13.57
CA TYR A 111 -4.17 4.32 -14.05
C TYR A 111 -4.19 4.77 -15.50
N LYS A 112 -3.12 5.42 -15.99
CA LYS A 112 -3.01 5.77 -17.42
C LYS A 112 -2.97 4.51 -18.30
N GLU A 113 -2.20 3.50 -17.89
CA GLU A 113 -2.08 2.22 -18.60
C GLU A 113 -3.41 1.44 -18.57
N LEU A 114 -4.08 1.39 -17.42
CA LEU A 114 -5.42 0.79 -17.31
C LEU A 114 -6.46 1.46 -18.21
N LYS A 115 -6.46 2.80 -18.27
CA LYS A 115 -7.37 3.55 -19.15
C LYS A 115 -7.12 3.20 -20.63
N GLN A 116 -5.87 3.04 -21.04
CA GLN A 116 -5.54 2.63 -22.41
C GLN A 116 -6.00 1.20 -22.72
N PHE A 117 -5.79 0.28 -21.76
CA PHE A 117 -6.22 -1.12 -21.91
C PHE A 117 -7.74 -1.25 -22.03
N THR A 118 -8.48 -0.60 -21.14
CA THR A 118 -9.96 -0.60 -21.18
C THR A 118 -10.50 -0.01 -22.48
N GLN A 119 -9.93 1.10 -22.95
CA GLN A 119 -10.38 1.76 -24.18
C GLN A 119 -10.15 0.89 -25.44
N LYS A 120 -9.05 0.13 -25.49
CA LYS A 120 -8.72 -0.81 -26.57
C LYS A 120 -9.66 -2.03 -26.61
N ASN A 121 -10.09 -2.53 -25.44
CA ASN A 121 -10.96 -3.71 -25.35
C ASN A 121 -12.46 -3.38 -25.44
N ILE A 122 -12.84 -2.10 -25.48
CA ILE A 122 -14.23 -1.67 -25.73
C ILE A 122 -14.48 -1.42 -27.23
N THR A 123 -13.42 -1.28 -28.04
CA THR A 123 -13.51 -1.03 -29.50
C THR A 123 -13.38 -2.29 -30.36
N THR A 124 -13.37 -3.47 -29.76
CA THR A 124 -13.38 -4.79 -30.43
C THR A 124 -14.63 -5.54 -30.03
#